data_AF-A0A9P4NGR5-F1
#
_entry.id   AF-A0A9P4NGR5-F1
#
_cell.length_a   1.000
_cell.length_b   1.000
_cell.length_c   1.000
_cell.angle_alpha   90.00
_cell.angle_beta   90.00
_cell.angle_gamma   90.00
#
_symmetry.space_group_name_H-M   'P 1'
#
loop_
_entity.id
_entity.type
_entity.pdbx_description
1 polymer ?
#
loop_
_entity_poly.entity_id
_entity_poly.type
_entity_poly.pdbx_seq_one_letter_code
_entity_poly.pdbx_strand_id
1 'polypeptide(L)' 'SPAIAIRTGVMAYSCVPILIALAGKTNIITLLTGFSHEKLNVFHQWAAWI' A
#
# COMPACT_ATOMS: atom_id res chain seq x y z
N SER A 1 5.40 19.44 -16.70
CA SER A 1 6.03 20.45 -15.82
C SER A 1 7.00 19.79 -14.86
N PRO A 2 8.28 20.19 -14.78
CA PRO A 2 9.29 19.51 -13.97
C PRO A 2 8.94 19.44 -12.47
N ALA A 3 8.38 20.51 -11.92
CA ALA A 3 8.04 20.60 -10.50
C ALA A 3 6.84 19.75 -10.06
N ILE A 4 5.87 19.48 -10.95
CA ILE A 4 4.70 18.65 -10.63
C ILE A 4 5.10 17.17 -10.58
N ALA A 5 5.92 16.74 -11.55
CA ALA A 5 6.36 15.35 -11.69
C ALA A 5 7.19 14.89 -10.48
N ILE A 6 8.02 15.78 -9.94
CA ILE A 6 8.82 15.49 -8.74
C ILE A 6 7.90 15.31 -7.53
N ARG A 7 6.91 16.19 -7.33
CA ARG A 7 5.96 16.09 -6.19
C ARG A 7 5.08 14.85 -6.27
N THR A 8 4.53 14.55 -7.45
CA THR A 8 3.74 13.33 -7.66
C THR A 8 4.62 12.08 -7.51
N GLY A 9 5.89 12.15 -7.92
CA GLY A 9 6.86 11.07 -7.76
C GLY A 9 7.15 10.76 -6.28
N VAL A 10 7.35 11.77 -5.42
CA VAL A 10 7.54 11.53 -3.97
C VAL A 10 6.27 11.04 -3.28
N MET A 11 5.09 11.46 -3.74
CA MET A 11 3.81 10.93 -3.25
C MET A 11 3.66 9.45 -3.62
N ALA A 12 3.90 9.09 -4.87
CA ALA A 12 3.86 7.70 -5.33
C ALA A 12 4.90 6.82 -4.63
N TYR A 13 6.12 7.33 -4.43
CA TYR A 13 7.18 6.60 -3.72
C TYR A 13 6.81 6.31 -2.26
N SER A 14 6.06 7.21 -1.61
CA SER A 14 5.59 7.03 -0.24
C SER A 14 4.52 5.93 -0.12
N CYS A 15 3.79 5.62 -1.19
CA CYS A 15 2.77 4.54 -1.22
C CYS A 15 3.39 3.14 -1.40
N VAL A 16 4.59 3.03 -1.95
CA VAL A 16 5.30 1.76 -2.20
C VAL A 16 5.43 0.87 -0.95
N PRO A 17 5.87 1.35 0.22
CA PRO A 17 5.98 0.50 1.42
C PRO A 17 4.63 -0.05 1.89
N ILE A 18 3.54 0.71 1.72
CA ILE A 18 2.18 0.30 2.10
C ILE A 18 1.71 -0.84 1.19
N LEU A 19 1.97 -0.73 -0.12
CA LEU A 19 1.64 -1.76 -1.09
C LEU A 19 2.38 -3.07 -0.78
N ILE A 20 3.68 -3.00 -0.48
CA ILE A 20 4.50 -4.19 -0.17
C ILE A 20 4.06 -4.83 1.15
N ALA A 21 3.77 -4.02 2.16
CA ALA A 21 3.33 -4.52 3.47
C ALA A 21 1.99 -5.27 3.42
N LEU A 22 1.10 -4.92 2.50
CA LEU A 22 -0.23 -5.52 2.36
C LEU A 22 -0.35 -6.56 1.23
N ALA A 23 0.64 -6.71 0.35
CA ALA A 23 0.55 -7.56 -0.85
C ALA A 23 0.43 -9.08 -0.58
N GLY A 24 0.88 -9.55 0.58
CA GLY A 24 0.97 -10.99 0.87
C GLY A 24 -0.30 -11.59 1.48
N LYS A 25 -0.74 -12.75 0.97
CA LYS A 25 -1.87 -13.56 1.49
C LYS A 25 -1.76 -13.88 2.99
N THR A 26 -0.53 -13.99 3.47
CA THR A 26 -0.12 -14.07 4.89
C THR A 26 0.88 -12.94 5.15
N ASN A 27 0.39 -11.72 5.25
CA ASN A 27 1.22 -10.55 5.54
C ASN A 27 1.54 -10.48 7.06
N ILE A 28 2.66 -9.86 7.43
CA ILE A 28 3.10 -9.71 8.85
C ILE A 28 1.99 -9.07 9.70
N ILE A 29 1.18 -8.22 9.10
CA ILE A 29 0.05 -7.55 9.74
C ILE A 29 -1.04 -8.54 10.11
N THR A 30 -1.46 -9.42 9.19
CA THR A 30 -2.45 -10.47 9.46
C THR A 30 -1.91 -11.51 10.44
N LEU A 31 -0.60 -11.77 10.46
CA LEU A 31 0.05 -12.59 11.49
C LEU A 31 0.00 -11.94 12.88
N LEU A 32 0.26 -10.64 13.00
CA LEU A 32 0.30 -9.92 14.28
C LEU A 32 -1.07 -9.53 14.82
N THR A 33 -2.05 -9.31 13.95
CA THR A 33 -3.38 -8.77 14.35
C THR A 33 -4.53 -9.76 14.17
N GLY A 34 -4.32 -10.89 13.50
CA GLY A 34 -5.37 -11.89 13.26
C GLY A 34 -6.49 -11.43 12.31
N PHE A 35 -6.33 -10.28 11.64
CA PHE A 35 -7.33 -9.78 10.69
C PHE A 35 -7.32 -10.56 9.38
N SER A 36 -8.50 -11.00 8.92
CA SER A 36 -8.64 -11.70 7.64
C SER A 36 -7.99 -10.93 6.47
N HIS A 37 -7.25 -11.66 5.63
CA HIS A 37 -6.58 -11.13 4.45
C HIS A 37 -7.54 -10.40 3.49
N GLU A 38 -8.81 -10.80 3.44
CA GLU A 38 -9.82 -10.17 2.59
C GLU A 38 -10.06 -8.70 2.95
N LYS A 39 -10.03 -8.36 4.25
CA LYS A 39 -10.17 -6.96 4.69
C LYS A 39 -8.92 -6.15 4.36
N LEU A 40 -7.74 -6.76 4.47
CA LEU A 40 -6.47 -6.12 4.12
C LEU A 40 -6.34 -5.91 2.61
N ASN A 41 -6.93 -6.78 1.80
CA ASN A 41 -6.93 -6.63 0.34
C ASN A 41 -7.71 -5.37 -0.12
N VAL A 42 -8.75 -4.95 0.61
CA VAL A 42 -9.47 -3.69 0.34
C VAL A 42 -8.55 -2.48 0.54
N PHE A 43 -7.74 -2.50 1.61
CA PHE A 43 -6.73 -1.47 1.85
C PHE A 43 -5.59 -1.50 0.82
N HIS A 44 -5.20 -2.69 0.36
CA HIS A 44 -4.20 -2.86 -0.71
C HIS A 44 -4.70 -2.25 -2.03
N GLN A 45 -5.95 -2.53 -2.42
CA GLN A 45 -6.56 -1.93 -3.60
C GLN A 45 -6.74 -0.42 -3.47
N TRP A 46 -7.13 0.08 -2.30
CA TRP A 46 -7.24 1.51 -2.06
C TRP A 46 -5.90 2.23 -2.19
N ALA A 47 -4.82 1.66 -1.64
CA ALA A 47 -3.47 2.20 -1.76
C ALA A 47 -2.89 2.10 -3.18
N ALA A 48 -3.37 1.16 -3.99
CA ALA A 48 -2.98 1.02 -5.41
C ALA A 48 -3.75 1.95 -6.35
N TRP A 49 -4.90 2.46 -5.91
CA TRP A 49 -5.72 3.40 -6.67
C TRP A 49 -5.25 4.86 -6.52
N ILE A 50 -4.60 5.18 -5.40
CA ILE A 50 -4.00 6.48 -5.08
C ILE A 50 -2.66 6.66 -5.77
#